data_AF-A0AAU8KG54-F1
#
_entry.id   AF-A0AAU8KG54-F1
#
_cell.length_a   1.000
_cell.length_b   1.000
_cell.length_c   1.000
_cell.angle_alpha   90.00
_cell.angle_beta   90.00
_cell.angle_gamma   90.00
#
_symmetry.space_group_name_H-M   'P 1'
#
loop_
_entity.id
_entity.type
_entity.pdbx_description
1 polymer ?
#
loop_
_entity_poly.entity_id
_entity_poly.type
_entity_poly.pdbx_seq_one_letter_code
_entity_poly.pdbx_strand_id
1 'polypeptide(L)'
;MDAGLKRELEEKVRAGERLTREDGIALYASDDLAWLGGLAHEVRTRKNGDVVHFNVNRHLNMTNVCTASCAYCSFQRKPGEKDAYTMRIEEAVRLAKAMENENLTELHIVNGLHPTLPWRYYPRSLSALKEALPNVALKAFTATEIHHFETISGLSASEILDELIEAGLESLTGGGAEIFDWEVRQHIVDHRTHWEDWSRIHRLAHEKGLKTPATMLYGHIEEHRHRVDHVLRLREMQDETGGFQVFIPLRYQHDFVDMKDGKVRNKLQARTTMATGAEALKTFAVSRLLFDNVPHVKVFWVMHGVQTAQLALQHGADDMDGSVVEYKITHDADDFGTPNKLGRDDLLDLIRDAGFRPVERNTRYEILREYPGPDAGLRESPQPMRV
;
A
#
# COMPACT_ATOMS: atom_id res chain seq x y z
N MET A 1 -8.97 -28.32 2.15
CA MET A 1 -9.97 -28.21 1.07
C MET A 1 -9.98 -29.50 0.26
N ASP A 2 -11.14 -30.08 -0.08
CA ASP A 2 -11.19 -31.32 -0.87
C ASP A 2 -10.88 -31.09 -2.37
N ALA A 3 -10.60 -32.18 -3.08
CA ALA A 3 -10.23 -32.16 -4.49
C ALA A 3 -11.38 -31.77 -5.44
N GLY A 4 -12.64 -31.95 -5.03
CA GLY A 4 -13.80 -31.51 -5.80
C GLY A 4 -13.85 -29.99 -5.86
N LEU A 5 -13.80 -29.35 -4.70
CA LEU A 5 -13.83 -27.89 -4.59
C LEU A 5 -12.61 -27.23 -5.23
N LYS A 6 -11.41 -27.83 -5.13
CA LYS A 6 -10.22 -27.34 -5.87
C LYS A 6 -10.47 -27.29 -7.38
N ARG A 7 -11.03 -28.36 -7.97
CA ARG A 7 -11.32 -28.42 -9.41
C ARG A 7 -12.37 -27.39 -9.82
N GLU A 8 -13.43 -27.23 -9.03
CA GLU A 8 -14.46 -26.22 -9.28
C GLU A 8 -13.84 -24.80 -9.33
N LEU A 9 -12.99 -24.47 -8.35
CA LEU A 9 -12.31 -23.16 -8.31
C LEU A 9 -11.35 -22.96 -9.50
N GLU A 10 -10.62 -24.00 -9.89
CA GLU A 10 -9.76 -23.95 -11.08
C GLU A 10 -10.58 -23.71 -12.35
N GLU A 11 -11.70 -24.40 -12.52
CA GLU A 11 -12.60 -24.25 -13.68
C GLU A 11 -13.16 -22.83 -13.75
N LYS A 12 -13.68 -22.29 -12.64
CA LYS A 12 -14.15 -20.90 -12.54
C LYS A 12 -13.04 -19.92 -12.95
N VAL A 13 -11.85 -20.04 -12.37
CA VAL A 13 -10.72 -19.13 -12.65
C VAL A 13 -10.24 -19.22 -14.10
N ARG A 14 -10.20 -20.42 -14.69
CA ARG A 14 -9.78 -20.61 -16.08
C ARG A 14 -10.85 -20.12 -17.06
N ALA A 15 -12.13 -20.27 -16.73
CA ALA A 15 -13.25 -19.70 -17.46
C ALA A 15 -13.37 -18.16 -17.31
N GLY A 16 -12.65 -17.56 -16.36
CA GLY A 16 -12.72 -16.13 -16.08
C GLY A 16 -13.98 -15.73 -15.31
N GLU A 17 -14.60 -16.69 -14.62
CA GLU A 17 -15.78 -16.45 -13.80
C GLU A 17 -15.40 -15.70 -12.52
N ARG A 18 -16.27 -14.77 -12.12
CA ARG A 18 -16.07 -13.97 -10.91
C ARG A 18 -16.30 -14.85 -9.67
N LEU A 19 -15.26 -14.97 -8.85
CA LEU A 19 -15.32 -15.73 -7.60
C LEU A 19 -16.22 -15.06 -6.55
N THR A 20 -16.94 -15.87 -5.79
CA THR A 20 -17.86 -15.42 -4.73
C THR A 20 -17.16 -15.23 -3.38
N ARG A 21 -17.93 -14.84 -2.36
CA ARG A 21 -17.47 -14.77 -0.97
C ARG A 21 -17.07 -16.14 -0.45
N GLU A 22 -17.86 -17.16 -0.73
CA GLU A 22 -17.64 -18.54 -0.32
C GLU A 22 -16.37 -19.09 -0.96
N ASP A 23 -16.15 -18.81 -2.26
CA ASP A 23 -14.92 -19.14 -2.96
C ASP A 23 -13.70 -18.50 -2.26
N GLY A 24 -13.78 -17.20 -1.93
CA GLY A 24 -12.71 -16.49 -1.21
C GLY A 24 -12.37 -17.07 0.16
N ILE A 25 -13.39 -17.44 0.93
CA ILE A 25 -13.20 -18.10 2.24
C ILE A 25 -12.58 -19.49 2.06
N ALA A 26 -13.04 -20.26 1.08
CA ALA A 26 -12.49 -21.58 0.76
C ALA A 26 -11.02 -21.52 0.34
N LEU A 27 -10.63 -20.52 -0.46
CA LEU A 27 -9.24 -20.30 -0.86
C LEU A 27 -8.33 -20.04 0.36
N TYR A 28 -8.77 -19.22 1.32
CA TYR A 28 -8.02 -18.98 2.55
C TYR A 28 -7.89 -20.24 3.41
N ALA A 29 -8.92 -21.10 3.43
CA ALA A 29 -8.93 -22.38 4.12
C ALA A 29 -8.07 -23.47 3.45
N SER A 30 -7.49 -23.21 2.27
CA SER A 30 -6.54 -24.11 1.62
C SER A 30 -5.21 -24.16 2.39
N ASP A 31 -4.69 -25.36 2.59
CA ASP A 31 -3.35 -25.65 3.12
C ASP A 31 -2.30 -25.86 1.99
N ASP A 32 -2.76 -25.91 0.74
CA ASP A 32 -1.91 -26.11 -0.43
C ASP A 32 -1.51 -24.76 -1.05
N LEU A 33 -0.41 -24.21 -0.54
CA LEU A 33 0.12 -22.92 -0.98
C LEU A 33 0.63 -22.96 -2.43
N ALA A 34 1.21 -24.08 -2.87
CA ALA A 34 1.75 -24.22 -4.22
C ALA A 34 0.63 -24.20 -5.26
N TRP A 35 -0.47 -24.92 -5.01
CA TRP A 35 -1.67 -24.87 -5.83
C TRP A 35 -2.26 -23.45 -5.89
N LEU A 36 -2.42 -22.81 -4.72
CA LEU A 36 -3.01 -21.47 -4.63
C LEU A 36 -2.15 -20.43 -5.36
N GLY A 37 -0.83 -20.50 -5.16
CA GLY A 37 0.15 -19.66 -5.84
C GLY A 37 0.12 -19.86 -7.35
N GLY A 38 0.11 -21.12 -7.81
CA GLY A 38 0.01 -21.45 -9.24
C GLY A 38 -1.25 -20.88 -9.89
N LEU A 39 -2.40 -21.01 -9.24
CA LEU A 39 -3.67 -20.47 -9.75
C LEU A 39 -3.65 -18.93 -9.82
N ALA A 40 -3.11 -18.26 -8.79
CA ALA A 40 -2.94 -16.81 -8.80
C ALA A 40 -1.93 -16.33 -9.84
N HIS A 41 -0.86 -17.09 -10.05
CA HIS A 41 0.14 -16.85 -11.09
C HIS A 41 -0.48 -16.94 -12.49
N GLU A 42 -1.32 -17.94 -12.77
CA GLU A 42 -2.06 -18.06 -14.04
C GLU A 42 -2.88 -16.78 -14.32
N VAL A 43 -3.60 -16.25 -13.32
CA VAL A 43 -4.38 -15.00 -13.46
C VAL A 43 -3.47 -13.79 -13.65
N ARG A 44 -2.40 -13.66 -12.86
CA ARG A 44 -1.44 -12.55 -12.94
C ARG A 44 -0.75 -12.50 -14.30
N THR A 45 -0.29 -13.63 -14.82
CA THR A 45 0.39 -13.71 -16.12
C THR A 45 -0.59 -13.47 -17.27
N ARG A 46 -1.83 -13.93 -17.15
CA ARG A 46 -2.89 -13.59 -18.11
C ARG A 46 -3.21 -12.09 -18.15
N LYS A 47 -3.16 -11.39 -17.01
CA LYS A 47 -3.42 -9.95 -16.91
C LYS A 47 -2.24 -9.09 -17.36
N ASN A 48 -1.02 -9.43 -16.91
CA ASN A 48 0.14 -8.54 -16.97
C ASN A 48 1.36 -9.16 -17.69
N GLY A 49 1.20 -10.34 -18.32
CA GLY A 49 2.27 -11.02 -19.03
C GLY A 49 3.46 -11.33 -18.12
N ASP A 50 4.67 -11.03 -18.60
CA ASP A 50 5.93 -11.16 -17.88
C ASP A 50 6.34 -9.88 -17.12
N VAL A 51 5.51 -8.82 -17.16
CA VAL A 51 5.88 -7.51 -16.61
C VAL A 51 5.76 -7.49 -15.08
N VAL A 52 6.71 -6.83 -14.42
CA VAL A 52 6.56 -6.31 -13.06
C VAL A 52 6.77 -4.82 -13.09
N HIS A 53 5.77 -4.08 -12.63
CA HIS A 53 5.86 -2.64 -12.48
C HIS A 53 6.65 -2.27 -11.23
N PHE A 54 7.41 -1.18 -11.31
CA PHE A 54 7.97 -0.50 -10.15
C PHE A 54 7.97 1.01 -10.39
N ASN A 55 8.13 1.80 -9.34
CA ASN A 55 8.40 3.23 -9.46
C ASN A 55 9.52 3.64 -8.49
N VAL A 56 10.05 4.84 -8.68
CA VAL A 56 11.00 5.42 -7.74
C VAL A 56 10.25 6.48 -6.96
N ASN A 57 9.81 6.13 -5.75
CA ASN A 57 9.11 7.03 -4.86
C ASN A 57 9.88 7.35 -3.58
N ARG A 58 9.48 8.43 -2.90
CA ARG A 58 9.97 8.83 -1.58
C ARG A 58 8.80 9.20 -0.69
N HIS A 59 9.00 9.00 0.62
CA HIS A 59 8.02 9.36 1.62
C HIS A 59 8.39 10.69 2.30
N LEU A 60 7.42 11.60 2.37
CA LEU A 60 7.54 12.85 3.11
C LEU A 60 6.35 12.99 4.05
N ASN A 61 6.58 12.66 5.32
CA ASN A 61 5.57 12.90 6.36
C ASN A 61 5.84 14.27 6.95
N MET A 62 4.89 15.20 6.82
CA MET A 62 5.07 16.56 7.31
C MET A 62 4.77 16.69 8.79
N THR A 63 3.96 15.78 9.36
CA THR A 63 3.68 15.73 10.80
C THR A 63 3.36 14.32 11.26
N ASN A 64 3.87 13.96 12.44
CA ASN A 64 3.45 12.77 13.17
C ASN A 64 2.43 13.08 14.28
N VAL A 65 2.08 14.36 14.49
CA VAL A 65 1.06 14.76 15.46
C VAL A 65 -0.32 14.31 14.99
N CYS A 66 -1.02 13.55 15.82
CA CYS A 66 -2.31 12.96 15.48
C CYS A 66 -3.28 12.97 16.67
N THR A 67 -4.54 13.32 16.42
CA THR A 67 -5.62 13.17 17.41
C THR A 67 -5.98 11.70 17.65
N ALA A 68 -5.87 10.84 16.63
CA ALA A 68 -6.14 9.41 16.72
C ALA A 68 -5.02 8.62 17.42
N SER A 69 -5.39 7.47 17.98
CA SER A 69 -4.57 6.52 18.73
C SER A 69 -4.84 5.09 18.27
N CYS A 70 -4.90 4.88 16.95
CA CYS A 70 -5.09 3.57 16.34
C CYS A 70 -4.20 2.51 16.98
N ALA A 71 -4.77 1.35 17.30
CA ALA A 71 -4.14 0.35 18.16
C ALA A 71 -2.91 -0.31 17.52
N TYR A 72 -2.73 -0.18 16.20
CA TYR A 72 -1.59 -0.72 15.45
C TYR A 72 -0.52 0.34 15.12
N CYS A 73 -0.79 1.63 15.36
CA CYS A 73 0.05 2.72 14.86
C CYS A 73 1.12 3.15 15.87
N SER A 74 2.39 2.94 15.51
CA SER A 74 3.56 3.42 16.27
C SER A 74 4.01 4.84 15.87
N PHE A 75 3.58 5.32 14.70
CA PHE A 75 3.98 6.62 14.14
C PHE A 75 3.41 7.82 14.93
N GLN A 76 2.19 7.71 15.46
CA GLN A 76 1.49 8.85 16.04
C GLN A 76 2.18 9.44 17.28
N ARG A 77 2.10 10.77 17.41
CA ARG A 77 2.45 11.50 18.63
C ARG A 77 1.30 12.42 19.04
N LYS A 78 1.11 12.61 20.34
CA LYS A 78 0.20 13.65 20.86
C LYS A 78 0.92 15.00 20.92
N PRO A 79 0.19 16.14 20.85
CA PRO A 79 0.79 17.46 21.01
C PRO A 79 1.64 17.54 22.28
N GLY A 80 2.90 17.96 22.16
CA GLY A 80 3.84 18.10 23.27
C GLY A 80 4.62 16.83 23.65
N GLU A 81 4.40 15.69 22.98
CA GLU A 81 5.29 14.53 23.17
C GLU A 81 6.70 14.80 22.62
N LYS A 82 7.71 14.15 23.23
CA LYS A 82 9.14 14.39 22.98
C LYS A 82 9.54 14.35 21.50
N ASP A 83 8.98 13.41 20.74
CA ASP A 83 9.30 13.21 19.32
C ASP A 83 8.18 13.71 18.39
N ALA A 84 7.26 14.54 18.89
CA ALA A 84 6.24 15.18 18.08
C ALA A 84 6.88 16.23 17.17
N TYR A 85 6.56 16.20 15.88
CA TYR A 85 7.02 17.19 14.92
C TYR A 85 5.92 17.59 13.94
N THR A 86 6.00 18.85 13.51
CA THR A 86 5.24 19.42 12.39
C THR A 86 6.20 20.29 11.61
N MET A 87 6.50 19.91 10.37
CA MET A 87 7.43 20.63 9.50
C MET A 87 6.83 21.99 9.09
N ARG A 88 7.71 22.96 8.86
CA ARG A 88 7.32 24.15 8.08
C ARG A 88 7.33 23.81 6.59
N ILE A 89 6.56 24.55 5.78
CA ILE A 89 6.48 24.32 4.32
C ILE A 89 7.88 24.39 3.69
N GLU A 90 8.70 25.37 4.09
CA GLU A 90 10.05 25.55 3.56
C GLU A 90 10.97 24.38 3.93
N GLU A 91 10.75 23.79 5.11
CA GLU A 91 11.49 22.59 5.54
C GLU A 91 11.07 21.37 4.74
N ALA A 92 9.76 21.16 4.54
CA ALA A 92 9.22 20.10 3.72
C ALA A 92 9.75 20.17 2.28
N VAL A 93 9.75 21.36 1.67
CA VAL A 93 10.31 21.60 0.33
C VAL A 93 11.82 21.33 0.29
N ARG A 94 12.58 21.80 1.28
CA ARG A 94 14.03 21.54 1.34
C ARG A 94 14.34 20.05 1.43
N LEU A 95 13.59 19.31 2.26
CA LEU A 95 13.73 17.85 2.37
C LEU A 95 13.35 17.15 1.08
N ALA A 96 12.25 17.54 0.44
CA ALA A 96 11.80 16.97 -0.82
C ALA A 96 12.83 17.19 -1.95
N LYS A 97 13.43 18.39 -2.04
CA LYS A 97 14.54 18.66 -2.99
C LYS A 97 15.79 17.85 -2.68
N ALA A 98 16.10 17.61 -1.41
CA ALA A 98 17.23 16.73 -1.06
C ALA A 98 16.97 15.26 -1.45
N MET A 99 15.70 14.87 -1.63
CA MET A 99 15.29 13.55 -2.12
C MET A 99 15.24 13.46 -3.66
N GLU A 100 15.24 14.60 -4.36
CA GLU A 100 15.25 14.73 -5.82
C GLU A 100 16.61 14.28 -6.37
N ASN A 101 16.81 12.96 -6.45
CA ASN A 101 17.80 12.41 -7.36
C ASN A 101 17.20 12.29 -8.76
N GLU A 102 18.02 11.99 -9.78
CA GLU A 102 17.65 12.08 -11.21
C GLU A 102 16.44 11.25 -11.68
N ASN A 103 15.82 10.45 -10.81
CA ASN A 103 14.74 9.55 -11.21
C ASN A 103 13.56 9.51 -10.23
N LEU A 104 13.39 10.49 -9.33
CA LEU A 104 12.20 10.54 -8.48
C LEU A 104 10.95 10.79 -9.33
N THR A 105 9.99 9.86 -9.30
CA THR A 105 8.74 9.96 -10.09
C THR A 105 7.53 10.29 -9.22
N GLU A 106 7.59 9.99 -7.92
CA GLU A 106 6.47 10.13 -7.00
C GLU A 106 6.94 10.54 -5.60
N LEU A 107 6.25 11.50 -4.99
CA LEU A 107 6.38 11.86 -3.59
C LEU A 107 5.10 11.44 -2.85
N HIS A 108 5.23 10.49 -1.95
CA HIS A 108 4.17 9.95 -1.12
C HIS A 108 4.09 10.73 0.20
N ILE A 109 2.97 11.38 0.45
CA ILE A 109 2.77 12.28 1.61
C ILE A 109 1.61 11.77 2.46
N VAL A 110 1.90 11.33 3.68
CA VAL A 110 0.90 10.92 4.69
C VAL A 110 1.21 11.60 6.02
N ASN A 111 0.17 12.00 6.75
CA ASN A 111 0.32 12.75 7.99
C ASN A 111 -0.57 12.19 9.11
N GLY A 112 -0.29 12.63 10.34
CA GLY A 112 -1.26 12.52 11.42
C GLY A 112 -2.43 13.51 11.27
N LEU A 113 -3.56 13.18 11.90
CA LEU A 113 -4.75 14.04 12.00
C LEU A 113 -4.47 15.20 12.98
N HIS A 114 -3.73 16.21 12.52
CA HIS A 114 -3.24 17.28 13.39
C HIS A 114 -4.41 18.14 13.92
N PRO A 115 -4.53 18.38 15.24
CA PRO A 115 -5.71 19.02 15.84
C PRO A 115 -5.85 20.51 15.52
N THR A 116 -4.74 21.22 15.39
CA THR A 116 -4.73 22.70 15.31
C THR A 116 -4.03 23.26 14.08
N LEU A 117 -3.60 22.41 13.14
CA LEU A 117 -2.94 22.87 11.92
C LEU A 117 -4.02 23.44 11.00
N PRO A 118 -3.92 24.70 10.55
CA PRO A 118 -4.99 25.33 9.79
C PRO A 118 -5.10 24.69 8.40
N TRP A 119 -6.32 24.55 7.88
CA TRP A 119 -6.58 23.97 6.56
C TRP A 119 -5.64 24.47 5.47
N ARG A 120 -5.44 25.80 5.38
CA ARG A 120 -4.55 26.45 4.40
C ARG A 120 -3.11 25.92 4.37
N TYR A 121 -2.64 25.23 5.41
CA TYR A 121 -1.32 24.61 5.42
C TYR A 121 -1.20 23.55 4.32
N TYR A 122 -2.21 22.69 4.16
CA TYR A 122 -2.13 21.52 3.27
C TYR A 122 -2.05 21.87 1.78
N PRO A 123 -2.97 22.68 1.19
CA PRO A 123 -2.86 23.07 -0.21
C PRO A 123 -1.61 23.93 -0.45
N ARG A 124 -1.22 24.82 0.48
CA ARG A 124 0.03 25.59 0.34
C ARG A 124 1.28 24.70 0.32
N SER A 125 1.30 23.64 1.14
CA SER A 125 2.37 22.64 1.11
C SER A 125 2.44 21.94 -0.24
N LEU A 126 1.30 21.49 -0.79
CA LEU A 126 1.27 20.86 -2.12
C LEU A 126 1.74 21.82 -3.21
N SER A 127 1.24 23.06 -3.25
CA SER A 127 1.65 24.03 -4.27
C SER A 127 3.15 24.31 -4.21
N ALA A 128 3.70 24.51 -3.02
CA ALA A 128 5.14 24.75 -2.85
C ALA A 128 6.00 23.52 -3.22
N LEU A 129 5.53 22.31 -2.92
CA LEU A 129 6.19 21.08 -3.33
C LEU A 129 6.12 20.88 -4.85
N LYS A 130 4.98 21.19 -5.48
CA LYS A 130 4.81 21.07 -6.94
C LYS A 130 5.64 22.10 -7.69
N GLU A 131 5.74 23.34 -7.18
CA GLU A 131 6.64 24.36 -7.72
C GLU A 131 8.11 23.92 -7.60
N ALA A 132 8.48 23.30 -6.48
CA ALA A 132 9.82 22.81 -6.23
C ALA A 132 10.19 21.58 -7.07
N LEU A 133 9.22 20.70 -7.35
CA LEU A 133 9.39 19.40 -8.00
C LEU A 133 8.32 19.20 -9.11
N PRO A 134 8.34 19.98 -10.19
CA PRO A 134 7.25 20.02 -11.18
C PRO A 134 7.01 18.67 -11.88
N ASN A 135 8.06 17.87 -12.04
CA ASN A 135 8.02 16.57 -12.71
C ASN A 135 7.73 15.39 -11.76
N VAL A 136 7.63 15.63 -10.45
CA VAL A 136 7.34 14.60 -9.46
C VAL A 136 5.83 14.60 -9.19
N ALA A 137 5.23 13.40 -9.22
CA ALA A 137 3.83 13.26 -8.88
C ALA A 137 3.59 13.35 -7.38
N LEU A 138 2.64 14.20 -6.97
CA LEU A 138 2.26 14.32 -5.55
C LEU A 138 1.12 13.36 -5.24
N LYS A 139 1.46 12.27 -4.56
CA LYS A 139 0.51 11.28 -4.05
C LYS A 139 0.31 11.51 -2.56
N ALA A 140 -0.75 12.22 -2.21
CA ALA A 140 -0.88 12.80 -0.88
C ALA A 140 -2.25 12.53 -0.26
N PHE A 141 -2.23 12.40 1.07
CA PHE A 141 -3.39 12.26 1.95
C PHE A 141 -4.19 10.97 1.77
N THR A 142 -4.66 10.42 2.88
CA THR A 142 -5.63 9.33 2.95
C THR A 142 -7.06 9.88 2.93
N ALA A 143 -8.05 9.06 2.62
CA ALA A 143 -9.45 9.45 2.82
C ALA A 143 -9.76 9.79 4.30
N THR A 144 -9.03 9.22 5.25
CA THR A 144 -9.13 9.59 6.67
C THR A 144 -8.64 11.02 6.92
N GLU A 145 -7.56 11.45 6.27
CA GLU A 145 -7.11 12.84 6.33
C GLU A 145 -8.12 13.78 5.67
N ILE A 146 -8.66 13.43 4.48
CA ILE A 146 -9.70 14.23 3.82
C ILE A 146 -10.94 14.40 4.71
N HIS A 147 -11.40 13.34 5.39
CA HIS A 147 -12.51 13.43 6.34
C HIS A 147 -12.18 14.31 7.56
N HIS A 148 -10.94 14.25 8.07
CA HIS A 148 -10.49 15.18 9.11
C HIS A 148 -10.47 16.64 8.61
N PHE A 149 -10.12 16.85 7.34
CA PHE A 149 -10.12 18.17 6.71
C PHE A 149 -11.52 18.77 6.61
N GLU A 150 -12.58 17.97 6.42
CA GLU A 150 -13.98 18.46 6.50
C GLU A 150 -14.25 19.15 7.85
N THR A 151 -13.71 18.59 8.95
CA THR A 151 -13.87 19.17 10.29
C THR A 151 -13.08 20.47 10.48
N ILE A 152 -11.81 20.51 10.07
CA ILE A 152 -10.94 21.67 10.35
C ILE A 152 -11.11 22.83 9.35
N SER A 153 -11.67 22.57 8.16
CA SER A 153 -11.93 23.57 7.13
C SER A 153 -13.38 24.06 7.12
N GLY A 154 -14.33 23.20 7.50
CA GLY A 154 -15.76 23.43 7.31
C GLY A 154 -16.24 23.22 5.87
N LEU A 155 -15.36 22.79 4.96
CA LEU A 155 -15.66 22.47 3.56
C LEU A 155 -16.13 21.02 3.42
N SER A 156 -16.83 20.71 2.33
CA SER A 156 -17.11 19.33 1.94
C SER A 156 -15.87 18.63 1.39
N ALA A 157 -15.82 17.30 1.44
CA ALA A 157 -14.74 16.52 0.81
C ALA A 157 -14.58 16.83 -0.69
N SER A 158 -15.66 17.17 -1.39
CA SER A 158 -15.59 17.54 -2.81
C SER A 158 -14.81 18.85 -3.03
N GLU A 159 -15.14 19.90 -2.25
CA GLU A 159 -14.44 21.19 -2.30
C GLU A 159 -12.98 21.06 -1.85
N ILE A 160 -12.73 20.25 -0.82
CA ILE A 160 -11.38 19.92 -0.35
C ILE A 160 -10.56 19.26 -1.46
N LEU A 161 -11.13 18.27 -2.16
CA LEU A 161 -10.45 17.63 -3.28
C LEU A 161 -10.20 18.62 -4.42
N ASP A 162 -11.12 19.53 -4.72
CA ASP A 162 -10.92 20.57 -5.73
C ASP A 162 -9.72 21.47 -5.39
N GLU A 163 -9.66 21.98 -4.16
CA GLU A 163 -8.52 22.81 -3.70
C GLU A 163 -7.19 22.04 -3.72
N LEU A 164 -7.20 20.76 -3.35
CA LEU A 164 -5.98 19.94 -3.37
C LEU A 164 -5.52 19.61 -4.79
N ILE A 165 -6.44 19.32 -5.71
CA ILE A 165 -6.14 19.08 -7.13
C ILE A 165 -5.57 20.35 -7.76
N GLU A 166 -6.18 21.51 -7.52
CA GLU A 166 -5.67 22.81 -7.98
C GLU A 166 -4.26 23.07 -7.41
N ALA A 167 -4.02 22.68 -6.16
CA ALA A 167 -2.71 22.80 -5.53
C ALA A 167 -1.65 21.80 -6.05
N GLY A 168 -2.02 20.83 -6.89
CA GLY A 168 -1.10 19.88 -7.53
C GLY A 168 -1.20 18.43 -7.05
N LEU A 169 -2.27 18.04 -6.34
CA LEU A 169 -2.56 16.65 -6.01
C LEU A 169 -2.81 15.82 -7.28
N GLU A 170 -2.14 14.68 -7.41
CA GLU A 170 -2.32 13.79 -8.58
C GLU A 170 -2.93 12.44 -8.24
N SER A 171 -2.90 12.02 -6.97
CA SER A 171 -3.54 10.81 -6.49
C SER A 171 -3.68 10.86 -4.97
N LEU A 172 -4.78 10.34 -4.44
CA LEU A 172 -4.85 10.02 -3.02
C LEU A 172 -3.93 8.84 -2.70
N THR A 173 -3.53 8.73 -1.44
CA THR A 173 -2.91 7.52 -0.90
C THR A 173 -4.00 6.49 -0.56
N GLY A 174 -3.60 5.22 -0.39
CA GLY A 174 -4.57 4.13 -0.18
C GLY A 174 -4.84 3.82 1.28
N GLY A 175 -4.13 4.46 2.22
CA GLY A 175 -4.20 4.17 3.64
C GLY A 175 -5.52 4.61 4.31
N GLY A 176 -5.67 4.28 5.59
CA GLY A 176 -6.90 4.57 6.36
C GLY A 176 -8.04 3.58 6.13
N ALA A 177 -7.89 2.68 5.15
CA ALA A 177 -8.83 1.60 4.86
C ALA A 177 -8.80 0.52 5.95
N GLU A 178 -7.61 0.09 6.36
CA GLU A 178 -7.37 -0.95 7.37
C GLU A 178 -8.15 -2.24 7.07
N ILE A 179 -9.01 -2.70 7.99
CA ILE A 179 -10.12 -3.61 7.72
C ILE A 179 -11.42 -2.80 7.80
N PHE A 180 -12.38 -3.06 6.90
CA PHE A 180 -13.64 -2.32 6.87
C PHE A 180 -14.69 -2.86 7.84
N ASP A 181 -14.60 -4.15 8.16
CA ASP A 181 -15.52 -4.80 9.08
C ASP A 181 -15.59 -4.07 10.42
N TRP A 182 -16.82 -3.80 10.87
CA TRP A 182 -17.07 -2.96 12.04
C TRP A 182 -16.56 -3.59 13.33
N GLU A 183 -16.72 -4.90 13.50
CA GLU A 183 -16.27 -5.64 14.69
C GLU A 183 -14.76 -5.46 14.86
N VAL A 184 -14.00 -5.62 13.77
CA VAL A 184 -12.55 -5.42 13.80
C VAL A 184 -12.20 -3.95 14.03
N ARG A 185 -12.84 -3.02 13.30
CA ARG A 185 -12.54 -1.57 13.40
C ARG A 185 -12.66 -1.02 14.80
N GLN A 186 -13.68 -1.43 15.55
CA GLN A 186 -13.89 -1.02 16.95
C GLN A 186 -12.69 -1.30 17.86
N HIS A 187 -11.83 -2.25 17.48
CA HIS A 187 -10.64 -2.63 18.24
C HIS A 187 -9.35 -2.00 17.73
N ILE A 188 -9.31 -1.52 16.47
CA ILE A 188 -8.07 -1.10 15.82
C ILE A 188 -8.00 0.38 15.48
N VAL A 189 -9.12 1.07 15.29
CA VAL A 189 -9.18 2.51 14.98
C VAL A 189 -10.05 3.26 15.98
N ASP A 190 -9.68 4.50 16.30
CA ASP A 190 -10.42 5.40 17.21
C ASP A 190 -10.80 6.75 16.56
N HIS A 191 -10.59 6.89 15.25
CA HIS A 191 -11.02 8.05 14.47
C HIS A 191 -12.43 7.85 13.88
N ARG A 192 -13.02 8.94 13.37
CA ARG A 192 -14.41 8.98 12.90
C ARG A 192 -14.64 8.42 11.49
N THR A 193 -13.60 8.12 10.73
CA THR A 193 -13.71 7.61 9.36
C THR A 193 -14.06 6.13 9.32
N HIS A 194 -15.27 5.82 8.84
CA HIS A 194 -15.75 4.46 8.58
C HIS A 194 -15.72 4.13 7.08
N TRP A 195 -16.20 2.93 6.72
CA TRP A 195 -16.26 2.48 5.32
C TRP A 195 -17.05 3.46 4.44
N GLU A 196 -18.18 3.97 4.95
CA GLU A 196 -19.06 4.88 4.25
C GLU A 196 -18.35 6.20 3.91
N ASP A 197 -17.55 6.73 4.84
CA ASP A 197 -16.75 7.94 4.62
C ASP A 197 -15.60 7.68 3.65
N TRP A 198 -14.84 6.60 3.89
CA TRP A 198 -13.68 6.24 3.08
C TRP A 198 -14.09 6.01 1.62
N SER A 199 -15.14 5.20 1.41
CA SER A 199 -15.66 4.91 0.07
C SER A 199 -16.26 6.13 -0.60
N ARG A 200 -17.03 6.98 0.11
CA ARG A 200 -17.55 8.25 -0.43
C ARG A 200 -16.43 9.15 -0.95
N ILE A 201 -15.36 9.31 -0.19
CA ILE A 201 -14.24 10.19 -0.56
C ILE A 201 -13.49 9.64 -1.78
N HIS A 202 -13.24 8.32 -1.84
CA HIS A 202 -12.64 7.72 -3.02
C HIS A 202 -13.56 7.82 -4.26
N ARG A 203 -14.89 7.68 -4.10
CA ARG A 203 -15.84 7.91 -5.21
C ARG A 203 -15.73 9.34 -5.75
N LEU A 204 -15.73 10.34 -4.86
CA LEU A 204 -15.56 11.75 -5.25
C LEU A 204 -14.23 11.99 -5.96
N ALA A 205 -13.14 11.37 -5.48
CA ALA A 205 -11.85 11.45 -6.15
C ALA A 205 -11.91 10.85 -7.56
N HIS A 206 -12.55 9.70 -7.72
CA HIS A 206 -12.72 9.03 -9.02
C HIS A 206 -13.59 9.84 -9.98
N GLU A 207 -14.68 10.44 -9.50
CA GLU A 207 -15.55 11.35 -10.27
C GLU A 207 -14.79 12.58 -10.79
N LYS A 208 -13.81 13.07 -10.02
CA LYS A 208 -12.91 14.16 -10.41
C LYS A 208 -11.75 13.71 -11.31
N GLY A 209 -11.73 12.45 -11.73
CA GLY A 209 -10.74 11.88 -12.65
C GLY A 209 -9.44 11.42 -11.98
N LEU A 210 -9.35 11.47 -10.65
CA LEU A 210 -8.21 10.88 -9.94
C LEU A 210 -8.27 9.36 -10.01
N LYS A 211 -7.10 8.74 -10.11
CA LYS A 211 -6.91 7.32 -9.88
C LYS A 211 -6.26 7.12 -8.53
N THR A 212 -6.69 6.12 -7.77
CA THR A 212 -6.19 5.88 -6.41
C THR A 212 -5.77 4.43 -6.21
N PRO A 213 -4.85 4.15 -5.28
CA PRO A 213 -4.70 2.81 -4.72
C PRO A 213 -5.82 2.50 -3.72
N ALA A 214 -5.96 1.23 -3.35
CA ALA A 214 -6.68 0.77 -2.16
C ALA A 214 -5.77 -0.14 -1.34
N THR A 215 -5.86 -0.07 0.00
CA THR A 215 -5.03 -0.89 0.90
C THR A 215 -5.89 -1.77 1.80
N MET A 216 -5.31 -2.85 2.30
CA MET A 216 -5.88 -3.66 3.38
C MET A 216 -4.81 -3.98 4.40
N LEU A 217 -4.98 -3.54 5.64
CA LEU A 217 -4.10 -3.97 6.75
C LEU A 217 -4.51 -5.38 7.17
N TYR A 218 -3.56 -6.31 7.20
CA TYR A 218 -3.85 -7.71 7.49
C TYR A 218 -2.78 -8.36 8.38
N GLY A 219 -3.11 -9.50 8.97
CA GLY A 219 -2.24 -10.27 9.83
C GLY A 219 -2.20 -9.77 11.27
N HIS A 220 -3.30 -9.17 11.74
CA HIS A 220 -3.46 -8.73 13.12
C HIS A 220 -4.55 -9.55 13.84
N ILE A 221 -5.65 -8.93 14.27
CA ILE A 221 -6.74 -9.58 15.02
C ILE A 221 -7.88 -10.09 14.13
N GLU A 222 -7.81 -9.87 12.83
CA GLU A 222 -8.89 -10.16 11.89
C GLU A 222 -8.85 -11.61 11.41
N GLU A 223 -10.01 -12.21 11.26
CA GLU A 223 -10.19 -13.47 10.55
C GLU A 223 -10.20 -13.31 9.00
N HIS A 224 -9.95 -14.40 8.28
CA HIS A 224 -9.97 -14.42 6.80
C HIS A 224 -11.30 -13.94 6.20
N ARG A 225 -12.43 -14.20 6.85
CA ARG A 225 -13.75 -13.69 6.42
C ARG A 225 -13.79 -12.16 6.30
N HIS A 226 -13.06 -11.45 7.16
CA HIS A 226 -12.99 -9.98 7.12
C HIS A 226 -12.14 -9.49 5.96
N ARG A 227 -11.08 -10.21 5.60
CA ARG A 227 -10.24 -9.89 4.43
C ARG A 227 -11.04 -10.07 3.14
N VAL A 228 -11.78 -11.17 3.04
CA VAL A 228 -12.67 -11.42 1.90
C VAL A 228 -13.72 -10.32 1.81
N ASP A 229 -14.37 -9.97 2.93
CA ASP A 229 -15.34 -8.87 2.96
C ASP A 229 -14.73 -7.54 2.47
N HIS A 230 -13.54 -7.21 2.97
CA HIS A 230 -12.82 -5.99 2.58
C HIS A 230 -12.55 -5.95 1.07
N VAL A 231 -12.00 -7.04 0.50
CA VAL A 231 -11.72 -7.15 -0.93
C VAL A 231 -12.99 -7.06 -1.77
N LEU A 232 -14.08 -7.70 -1.35
CA LEU A 232 -15.35 -7.67 -2.09
C LEU A 232 -15.96 -6.26 -2.11
N ARG A 233 -15.92 -5.53 -1.00
CA ARG A 233 -16.39 -4.12 -0.96
C ARG A 233 -15.59 -3.23 -1.90
N LEU A 234 -14.26 -3.38 -1.95
CA LEU A 234 -13.41 -2.67 -2.91
C LEU A 234 -13.73 -3.06 -4.35
N ARG A 235 -13.98 -4.34 -4.61
CA ARG A 235 -14.35 -4.87 -5.92
C ARG A 235 -15.68 -4.30 -6.41
N GLU A 236 -16.69 -4.24 -5.55
CA GLU A 236 -18.00 -3.63 -5.85
C GLU A 236 -17.84 -2.14 -6.16
N MET A 237 -17.09 -1.40 -5.35
CA MET A 237 -16.80 0.01 -5.61
C MET A 237 -16.00 0.23 -6.91
N GLN A 238 -15.13 -0.73 -7.27
CA GLN A 238 -14.41 -0.70 -8.53
C GLN A 238 -15.34 -0.92 -9.73
N ASP A 239 -16.39 -1.74 -9.61
CA ASP A 239 -17.42 -1.86 -10.65
C ASP A 239 -18.17 -0.54 -10.87
N GLU A 240 -18.40 0.22 -9.80
CA GLU A 240 -19.09 1.53 -9.88
C GLU A 240 -18.22 2.62 -10.53
N THR A 241 -16.93 2.68 -10.19
CA THR A 241 -16.10 3.87 -10.48
C THR A 241 -14.90 3.63 -11.39
N GLY A 242 -14.39 2.39 -11.47
CA GLY A 242 -13.18 2.05 -12.23
C GLY A 242 -11.94 2.87 -11.84
N GLY A 243 -11.91 3.44 -10.64
CA GLY A 243 -10.89 4.41 -10.23
C GLY A 243 -9.69 3.81 -9.50
N PHE A 244 -9.80 2.60 -8.97
CA PHE A 244 -8.68 1.91 -8.37
C PHE A 244 -7.72 1.37 -9.44
N GLN A 245 -6.43 1.69 -9.29
CA GLN A 245 -5.37 1.14 -10.15
C GLN A 245 -4.71 -0.08 -9.51
N VAL A 246 -4.60 -0.08 -8.19
CA VAL A 246 -3.79 -1.06 -7.48
C VAL A 246 -4.34 -1.37 -6.11
N PHE A 247 -4.34 -2.65 -5.77
CA PHE A 247 -4.59 -3.13 -4.43
C PHE A 247 -3.26 -3.41 -3.71
N ILE A 248 -3.17 -3.01 -2.45
CA ILE A 248 -1.94 -3.08 -1.64
C ILE A 248 -2.26 -3.77 -0.30
N PRO A 249 -2.06 -5.09 -0.18
CA PRO A 249 -2.12 -5.75 1.12
C PRO A 249 -0.91 -5.29 1.96
N LEU A 250 -1.18 -4.70 3.12
CA LEU A 250 -0.18 -4.21 4.06
C LEU A 250 -0.11 -5.17 5.25
N ARG A 251 1.01 -5.85 5.41
CA ARG A 251 1.22 -6.73 6.55
C ARG A 251 1.37 -5.89 7.82
N TYR A 252 0.56 -6.18 8.83
CA TYR A 252 0.71 -5.65 10.17
C TYR A 252 2.14 -5.92 10.68
N GLN A 253 2.80 -4.84 11.11
CA GLN A 253 4.12 -4.90 11.71
C GLN A 253 3.98 -5.03 13.23
N HIS A 254 4.71 -5.97 13.79
CA HIS A 254 4.80 -6.16 15.24
C HIS A 254 6.11 -5.54 15.70
N ASP A 255 6.04 -4.25 15.99
CA ASP A 255 7.21 -3.47 16.33
C ASP A 255 7.78 -3.95 17.69
N PHE A 256 8.89 -4.69 17.66
CA PHE A 256 9.66 -5.00 18.87
C PHE A 256 10.53 -3.79 19.25
N VAL A 257 9.88 -2.76 19.80
CA VAL A 257 10.44 -1.69 20.64
C VAL A 257 11.82 -1.11 20.22
N ASP A 258 11.82 -0.03 19.42
CA ASP A 258 12.75 1.09 19.63
C ASP A 258 11.98 2.36 20.07
N MET A 259 11.40 2.29 21.27
CA MET A 259 10.68 3.42 21.86
C MET A 259 11.67 4.34 22.59
N LYS A 260 12.18 5.38 21.92
CA LYS A 260 13.02 6.44 22.50
C LYS A 260 12.44 7.13 23.75
N ASP A 261 11.14 6.96 23.99
CA ASP A 261 10.41 7.48 25.14
C ASP A 261 9.77 6.39 26.03
N GLY A 262 10.03 5.10 25.75
CA GLY A 262 9.52 3.96 26.52
C GLY A 262 8.00 3.70 26.41
N LYS A 263 7.27 4.40 25.53
CA LYS A 263 5.80 4.27 25.44
C LYS A 263 5.36 3.29 24.36
N VAL A 264 4.73 2.19 24.76
CA VAL A 264 4.07 1.27 23.81
C VAL A 264 2.83 1.93 23.19
N ARG A 265 2.90 2.22 21.89
CA ARG A 265 1.81 2.82 21.11
C ARG A 265 1.02 1.77 20.31
N ASN A 266 1.71 0.81 19.72
CA ASN A 266 1.09 -0.36 19.13
C ASN A 266 0.58 -1.27 20.25
N LYS A 267 -0.71 -1.18 20.54
CA LYS A 267 -1.39 -1.96 21.60
C LYS A 267 -1.72 -3.38 21.14
N LEU A 268 -1.78 -3.63 19.83
CA LEU A 268 -2.06 -4.97 19.31
C LEU A 268 -0.89 -5.94 19.54
N GLN A 269 0.34 -5.42 19.64
CA GLN A 269 1.54 -6.23 19.83
C GLN A 269 1.48 -7.12 21.09
N ALA A 270 0.74 -6.71 22.12
CA ALA A 270 0.61 -7.48 23.36
C ALA A 270 -0.17 -8.80 23.20
N ARG A 271 -0.91 -8.97 22.10
CA ARG A 271 -1.84 -10.10 21.88
C ARG A 271 -1.79 -10.68 20.47
N THR A 272 -0.85 -10.24 19.64
CA THR A 272 -0.72 -10.66 18.23
C THR A 272 0.73 -10.95 17.89
N THR A 273 0.94 -11.62 16.77
CA THR A 273 2.24 -11.78 16.10
C THR A 273 2.06 -11.40 14.63
N MET A 274 3.16 -11.17 13.91
CA MET A 274 3.08 -10.88 12.48
C MET A 274 2.64 -12.11 11.69
N ALA A 275 1.92 -11.86 10.59
CA ALA A 275 1.67 -12.90 9.60
C ALA A 275 3.00 -13.49 9.08
N THR A 276 3.04 -14.82 8.99
CA THR A 276 4.16 -15.56 8.41
C THR A 276 4.31 -15.27 6.92
N GLY A 277 5.46 -15.61 6.32
CA GLY A 277 5.65 -15.50 4.86
C GLY A 277 4.60 -16.29 4.08
N ALA A 278 4.24 -17.50 4.53
CA ALA A 278 3.20 -18.31 3.90
C ALA A 278 1.82 -17.62 3.93
N GLU A 279 1.47 -16.98 5.05
CA GLU A 279 0.22 -16.24 5.20
C GLU A 279 0.20 -14.97 4.33
N ALA A 280 1.35 -14.32 4.15
CA ALA A 280 1.51 -13.22 3.22
C ALA A 280 1.28 -13.66 1.77
N LEU A 281 1.96 -14.72 1.31
CA LEU A 281 1.80 -15.27 -0.04
C LEU A 281 0.35 -15.71 -0.32
N LYS A 282 -0.29 -16.34 0.66
CA LYS A 282 -1.72 -16.67 0.60
C LYS A 282 -2.58 -15.43 0.40
N THR A 283 -2.29 -14.35 1.14
CA THR A 283 -3.04 -13.08 1.00
C THR A 283 -2.89 -12.48 -0.40
N PHE A 284 -1.67 -12.43 -0.96
CA PHE A 284 -1.47 -11.98 -2.34
C PHE A 284 -2.25 -12.82 -3.35
N ALA A 285 -2.19 -14.15 -3.21
CA ALA A 285 -2.84 -15.06 -4.13
C ALA A 285 -4.37 -14.92 -4.09
N VAL A 286 -4.96 -14.93 -2.90
CA VAL A 286 -6.42 -14.76 -2.74
C VAL A 286 -6.87 -13.39 -3.25
N SER A 287 -6.13 -12.32 -2.95
CA SER A 287 -6.45 -10.99 -3.48
C SER A 287 -6.44 -10.96 -5.02
N ARG A 288 -5.42 -11.52 -5.67
CA ARG A 288 -5.36 -11.60 -7.14
C ARG A 288 -6.53 -12.40 -7.73
N LEU A 289 -6.91 -13.50 -7.09
CA LEU A 289 -8.02 -14.34 -7.55
C LEU A 289 -9.40 -13.67 -7.36
N LEU A 290 -9.59 -12.92 -6.28
CA LEU A 290 -10.85 -12.21 -6.03
C LEU A 290 -10.98 -10.91 -6.85
N PHE A 291 -9.87 -10.23 -7.16
CA PHE A 291 -9.86 -9.00 -7.97
C PHE A 291 -9.83 -9.27 -9.48
N ASP A 292 -11.00 -9.53 -10.06
CA ASP A 292 -11.17 -9.56 -11.51
C ASP A 292 -11.10 -8.17 -12.17
N ASN A 293 -11.45 -7.10 -11.45
CA ASN A 293 -11.59 -5.73 -11.99
C ASN A 293 -10.56 -4.70 -11.46
N VAL A 294 -9.69 -5.06 -10.51
CA VAL A 294 -8.52 -4.25 -10.12
C VAL A 294 -7.30 -4.72 -10.91
N PRO A 295 -6.62 -3.84 -11.65
CA PRO A 295 -5.53 -4.24 -12.55
C PRO A 295 -4.33 -4.85 -11.80
N HIS A 296 -3.83 -4.14 -10.79
CA HIS A 296 -2.54 -4.44 -10.17
C HIS A 296 -2.68 -4.89 -8.72
N VAL A 297 -1.82 -5.80 -8.29
CA VAL A 297 -1.60 -6.16 -6.88
C VAL A 297 -0.16 -5.84 -6.56
N LYS A 298 0.04 -4.94 -5.59
CA LYS A 298 1.35 -4.42 -5.22
C LYS A 298 1.89 -5.10 -3.98
N VAL A 299 3.12 -5.57 -4.06
CA VAL A 299 3.91 -5.96 -2.90
C VAL A 299 4.82 -4.82 -2.46
N PHE A 300 4.64 -4.38 -1.22
CA PHE A 300 5.49 -3.38 -0.60
C PHE A 300 6.65 -4.08 0.12
N TRP A 301 7.84 -4.12 -0.48
CA TRP A 301 8.95 -4.97 0.00
C TRP A 301 9.42 -4.56 1.41
N VAL A 302 9.31 -3.29 1.75
CA VAL A 302 9.69 -2.75 3.06
C VAL A 302 8.89 -3.40 4.20
N MET A 303 7.64 -3.80 3.96
CA MET A 303 6.80 -4.47 4.97
C MET A 303 6.90 -6.01 4.95
N HIS A 304 7.42 -6.59 3.87
CA HIS A 304 7.39 -8.04 3.63
C HIS A 304 8.79 -8.68 3.64
N GLY A 305 9.85 -7.89 3.55
CA GLY A 305 11.20 -8.35 3.25
C GLY A 305 11.36 -8.73 1.78
N VAL A 306 12.58 -8.65 1.26
CA VAL A 306 12.88 -8.87 -0.17
C VAL A 306 12.53 -10.28 -0.66
N GLN A 307 12.78 -11.31 0.17
CA GLN A 307 12.53 -12.71 -0.18
C GLN A 307 11.03 -13.00 -0.35
N THR A 308 10.21 -12.58 0.62
CA THR A 308 8.75 -12.71 0.52
C THR A 308 8.23 -11.88 -0.65
N ALA A 309 8.79 -10.70 -0.89
CA ALA A 309 8.36 -9.83 -1.97
C ALA A 309 8.63 -10.45 -3.36
N GLN A 310 9.78 -11.08 -3.58
CA GLN A 310 10.05 -11.83 -4.81
C GLN A 310 9.09 -13.02 -4.99
N LEU A 311 8.85 -13.79 -3.91
CA LEU A 311 7.90 -14.90 -3.96
C LEU A 311 6.47 -14.40 -4.22
N ALA A 312 6.08 -13.23 -3.73
CA ALA A 312 4.76 -12.65 -3.97
C ALA A 312 4.50 -12.37 -5.46
N LEU A 313 5.55 -12.08 -6.25
CA LEU A 313 5.43 -11.92 -7.71
C LEU A 313 4.98 -13.23 -8.39
N GLN A 314 5.33 -14.37 -7.80
CA GLN A 314 4.87 -15.70 -8.22
C GLN A 314 3.51 -16.09 -7.60
N HIS A 315 2.96 -15.29 -6.70
CA HIS A 315 1.70 -15.54 -5.99
C HIS A 315 0.67 -14.44 -6.26
N GLY A 316 0.72 -13.80 -7.43
CA GLY A 316 -0.34 -12.91 -7.92
C GLY A 316 0.00 -11.42 -7.91
N ALA A 317 1.11 -11.00 -7.29
CA ALA A 317 1.59 -9.63 -7.38
C ALA A 317 2.29 -9.36 -8.74
N ASP A 318 2.16 -8.13 -9.21
CA ASP A 318 2.73 -7.65 -10.48
C ASP A 318 3.30 -6.24 -10.37
N ASP A 319 3.30 -5.68 -9.17
CA ASP A 319 3.87 -4.37 -8.87
C ASP A 319 4.72 -4.49 -7.60
N MET A 320 5.99 -4.11 -7.68
CA MET A 320 6.94 -4.16 -6.58
C MET A 320 7.33 -2.73 -6.19
N ASP A 321 7.05 -2.36 -4.94
CA ASP A 321 7.14 -0.97 -4.46
C ASP A 321 7.83 -0.83 -3.07
N GLY A 322 8.44 0.33 -2.83
CA GLY A 322 9.24 0.71 -1.67
C GLY A 322 10.17 1.90 -1.95
N SER A 323 10.56 2.64 -0.90
CA SER A 323 11.50 3.76 -1.07
C SER A 323 12.87 3.26 -1.51
N VAL A 324 13.38 3.80 -2.62
CA VAL A 324 14.64 3.37 -3.24
C VAL A 324 15.93 3.84 -2.50
N VAL A 325 15.85 4.66 -1.45
CA VAL A 325 17.08 5.13 -0.75
C VAL A 325 16.92 5.35 0.77
N GLU A 326 15.71 5.37 1.34
CA GLU A 326 15.48 5.34 2.81
C GLU A 326 13.96 5.28 3.08
N TYR A 327 13.49 4.40 3.97
CA TYR A 327 12.11 4.40 4.47
C TYR A 327 12.12 4.52 5.99
N LYS A 328 11.51 5.57 6.56
CA LYS A 328 11.58 5.85 8.02
C LYS A 328 10.33 5.50 8.81
N ILE A 329 9.24 5.05 8.17
CA ILE A 329 7.95 4.89 8.86
C ILE A 329 7.84 3.53 9.57
N THR A 330 8.35 2.46 8.95
CA THR A 330 8.30 1.10 9.49
C THR A 330 9.69 0.53 9.81
N HIS A 331 10.79 1.19 9.42
CA HIS A 331 12.13 0.66 9.65
C HIS A 331 12.62 0.76 11.11
N ASP A 332 11.91 1.48 11.99
CA ASP A 332 12.21 1.44 13.42
C ASP A 332 11.67 0.15 14.09
N ALA A 333 11.04 -0.76 13.33
CA ALA A 333 10.32 -1.92 13.87
C ALA A 333 11.07 -3.27 13.87
N ASP A 334 12.00 -3.57 12.94
CA ASP A 334 12.59 -4.92 12.84
C ASP A 334 13.62 -5.15 11.70
N ASP A 335 14.69 -5.88 12.00
CA ASP A 335 15.85 -6.19 11.12
C ASP A 335 15.69 -7.55 10.39
N PHE A 336 14.60 -7.72 9.62
CA PHE A 336 14.24 -8.97 8.92
C PHE A 336 15.03 -9.22 7.60
N GLY A 337 16.30 -8.82 7.52
CA GLY A 337 17.06 -8.85 6.27
C GLY A 337 16.51 -7.86 5.22
N THR A 338 15.80 -6.82 5.67
CA THR A 338 15.41 -5.69 4.82
C THR A 338 16.60 -4.74 4.75
N PRO A 339 17.20 -4.51 3.57
CA PRO A 339 18.33 -3.61 3.47
C PRO A 339 17.91 -2.19 3.86
N ASN A 340 18.77 -1.48 4.59
CA ASN A 340 18.56 -0.07 4.94
C ASN A 340 18.31 0.82 3.70
N LYS A 341 18.81 0.39 2.54
CA LYS A 341 18.65 1.02 1.23
C LYS A 341 18.60 -0.05 0.14
N LEU A 342 17.63 0.04 -0.76
CA LEU A 342 17.56 -0.76 -2.00
C LEU A 342 17.53 0.19 -3.19
N GLY A 343 18.61 0.22 -3.97
CA GLY A 343 18.70 1.06 -5.16
C GLY A 343 17.81 0.56 -6.29
N ARG A 344 17.71 1.34 -7.37
CA ARG A 344 16.93 0.97 -8.55
C ARG A 344 17.44 -0.35 -9.13
N ASP A 345 18.76 -0.47 -9.28
CA ASP A 345 19.37 -1.64 -9.90
C ASP A 345 19.13 -2.91 -9.07
N ASP A 346 19.06 -2.78 -7.74
CA ASP A 346 18.68 -3.90 -6.87
C ASP A 346 17.26 -4.39 -7.15
N LEU A 347 16.30 -3.48 -7.38
CA LEU A 347 14.94 -3.86 -7.74
C LEU A 347 14.86 -4.52 -9.11
N LEU A 348 15.62 -4.01 -10.08
CA LEU A 348 15.69 -4.62 -11.41
C LEU A 348 16.18 -6.07 -11.29
N ASP A 349 17.21 -6.32 -10.49
CA ASP A 349 17.75 -7.65 -10.29
C ASP A 349 16.78 -8.56 -9.53
N LEU A 350 16.16 -8.07 -8.45
CA LEU A 350 15.15 -8.83 -7.70
C LEU A 350 13.98 -9.28 -8.60
N ILE A 351 13.52 -8.40 -9.50
CA ILE A 351 12.46 -8.69 -10.47
C ILE A 351 12.91 -9.73 -11.50
N ARG A 352 14.13 -9.60 -12.04
CA ARG A 352 14.70 -10.55 -13.01
C ARG A 352 14.94 -11.93 -12.41
N ASP A 353 15.45 -11.98 -11.20
CA ASP A 353 15.67 -13.22 -10.44
C ASP A 353 14.36 -13.93 -10.15
N ALA A 354 13.29 -13.17 -9.91
CA ALA A 354 11.94 -13.70 -9.81
C ALA A 354 11.36 -14.18 -11.16
N GLY A 355 12.07 -14.00 -12.27
CA GLY A 355 11.68 -14.48 -13.60
C GLY A 355 10.81 -13.51 -14.41
N PHE A 356 10.84 -12.22 -14.09
CA PHE A 356 10.00 -11.21 -14.74
C PHE A 356 10.80 -10.06 -15.37
N ARG A 357 10.13 -9.29 -16.23
CA ARG A 357 10.67 -8.11 -16.90
C ARG A 357 10.32 -6.83 -16.13
N PRO A 358 11.31 -6.03 -15.68
CA PRO A 358 11.04 -4.80 -14.94
C PRO A 358 10.55 -3.69 -15.87
N VAL A 359 9.51 -2.97 -15.44
CA VAL A 359 8.97 -1.79 -16.12
C VAL A 359 8.77 -0.66 -15.11
N GLU A 360 9.47 0.46 -15.33
CA GLU A 360 9.32 1.66 -14.53
C GLU A 360 8.06 2.42 -14.97
N ARG A 361 7.21 2.75 -14.01
CA ARG A 361 5.95 3.48 -14.23
C ARG A 361 5.89 4.74 -13.37
N ASN A 362 5.03 5.68 -13.75
CA ASN A 362 4.64 6.78 -12.86
C ASN A 362 3.43 6.41 -11.97
N THR A 363 2.91 7.39 -11.21
CA THR A 363 1.73 7.23 -10.34
C THR A 363 0.47 6.86 -11.11
N ARG A 364 0.35 7.27 -12.38
CA ARG A 364 -0.78 6.97 -13.26
C ARG A 364 -0.65 5.62 -13.98
N TYR A 365 0.38 4.82 -13.66
CA TYR A 365 0.71 3.57 -14.34
C TYR A 365 1.13 3.72 -15.81
N GLU A 366 1.53 4.93 -16.22
CA GLU A 366 2.12 5.14 -17.54
C GLU A 366 3.57 4.63 -17.53
N ILE A 367 3.96 3.95 -18.60
CA ILE A 367 5.30 3.38 -18.74
C ILE A 367 6.30 4.52 -19.00
N LEU A 368 7.31 4.61 -18.15
CA LEU A 368 8.41 5.56 -18.29
C LEU A 368 9.61 4.91 -18.97
N ARG A 369 9.97 3.68 -18.54
CA ARG A 369 11.13 2.93 -19.04
C ARG A 369 10.89 1.43 -18.96
N GLU A 370 11.32 0.71 -19.99
CA GLU A 370 11.35 -0.74 -20.00
C GLU A 370 12.78 -1.24 -19.87
N TYR A 371 12.98 -2.30 -19.09
CA TYR A 371 14.30 -2.90 -18.87
C TYR A 371 14.33 -4.31 -19.44
N PRO A 372 15.52 -4.83 -19.81
CA PRO A 372 15.67 -6.23 -20.21
C PRO A 372 15.13 -7.19 -19.14
N GLY A 373 14.47 -8.25 -19.60
CA GLY A 373 13.92 -9.31 -18.75
C GLY A 373 14.98 -10.23 -18.15
N PRO A 374 14.56 -11.41 -17.64
CA PRO A 374 15.46 -12.35 -17.00
C PRO A 374 16.60 -12.78 -17.92
N ASP A 375 17.82 -12.82 -17.39
CA ASP A 375 18.99 -13.33 -18.09
C ASP A 375 19.11 -14.84 -17.85
N ALA A 376 18.97 -15.63 -18.92
CA ALA A 376 19.13 -17.08 -18.85
C ALA A 376 20.54 -17.50 -18.41
N GLY A 377 21.58 -16.73 -18.75
CA GLY A 377 22.96 -17.02 -18.38
C GLY A 377 23.25 -16.84 -16.89
N LEU A 378 22.52 -15.96 -16.20
CA LEU A 378 22.63 -15.78 -14.76
C LEU A 378 22.05 -16.97 -13.98
N ARG A 379 21.07 -17.71 -14.54
CA ARG A 379 20.51 -18.92 -13.91
C ARG A 379 21.50 -20.07 -13.84
N GLU A 380 22.46 -20.12 -14.77
CA GLU A 380 23.46 -21.19 -14.84
C GLU A 380 24.66 -20.94 -13.92
N SER A 381 24.74 -19.76 -13.29
CA SER A 381 25.82 -19.36 -12.39
C SER A 381 25.29 -19.09 -10.97
N PRO A 382 25.94 -19.61 -9.91
CA PRO A 382 25.55 -19.31 -8.53
C PRO A 382 25.60 -17.80 -8.28
N GLN A 383 24.46 -17.20 -7.95
CA GLN A 383 24.39 -15.80 -7.55
C GLN A 383 24.76 -15.69 -6.06
N PRO A 384 25.51 -14.65 -5.65
CA PRO A 384 25.74 -14.40 -4.24
C PRO A 384 24.40 -14.11 -3.57
N MET A 385 24.14 -14.80 -2.45
CA MET A 385 22.97 -14.50 -1.62
C MET A 385 23.07 -13.05 -1.13
N ARG A 386 22.11 -12.22 -1.49
CA ARG A 386 21.92 -10.89 -0.90
C ARG A 386 21.32 -11.10 0.49
N VAL A 387 22.14 -11.00 1.54
CA VAL A 387 21.74 -11.10 2.96
C VAL A 387 21.39 -9.74 3.49
#